data_AF-A0A351T0I5-F1
#
_entry.id   AF-A0A351T0I5-F1
#
_cell.length_a   1.000
_cell.length_b   1.000
_cell.length_c   1.000
_cell.angle_alpha   90.00
_cell.angle_beta   90.00
_cell.angle_gamma   90.00
#
_symmetry.space_group_name_H-M   'P 1'
#
loop_
_entity.id
_entity.type
_entity.pdbx_description
1 polymer ?
#
loop_
_entity_poly.entity_id
_entity_poly.type
_entity_poly.pdbx_seq_one_letter_code
_entity_poly.pdbx_strand_id
1 'polypeptide(L)' 'MSDYYAVGKSVPRVDAVDKVTGESVYTADVNLPGILYAMAKRSPHPHARILRIDTRRAEALPGVKAVITAKDVP' A
#
# COMPACT_ATOMS: atom_id res chain seq x y z
N MET A 1 46.58 -1.96 -1.82
CA MET A 1 45.11 -2.00 -1.90
C MET A 1 44.66 -3.31 -1.29
N SER A 2 43.80 -3.26 -0.26
CA SER A 2 43.32 -4.46 0.43
C SER A 2 42.47 -5.31 -0.52
N ASP A 3 42.70 -6.62 -0.58
CA ASP A 3 41.90 -7.55 -1.38
C ASP A 3 40.61 -7.90 -0.64
N TYR A 4 39.60 -7.07 -0.85
CA TYR A 4 38.27 -7.30 -0.28
C TYR A 4 37.51 -8.34 -1.10
N TYR A 5 36.76 -9.22 -0.41
CA TYR A 5 35.95 -10.27 -1.05
C TYR A 5 34.96 -9.71 -2.08
N ALA A 6 34.30 -8.57 -1.80
CA ALA A 6 33.23 -8.03 -2.65
C ALA A 6 33.36 -6.53 -3.01
N VAL A 7 34.19 -5.75 -2.30
CA VAL A 7 34.28 -4.30 -2.53
C VAL A 7 34.95 -4.02 -3.88
N GLY A 8 34.28 -3.25 -4.74
CA GLY A 8 34.77 -2.89 -6.08
C GLY A 8 34.67 -4.01 -7.13
N LYS A 9 34.02 -5.13 -6.80
CA LYS A 9 33.84 -6.27 -7.71
C LYS A 9 32.40 -6.32 -8.22
N SER A 10 32.20 -6.74 -9.48
CA SER A 10 30.87 -6.96 -10.05
C SER A 10 30.29 -8.28 -9.53
N VAL A 11 29.70 -8.23 -8.34
CA VAL A 11 29.08 -9.39 -7.68
C VAL A 11 27.57 -9.40 -7.96
N PRO A 12 26.95 -10.57 -8.23
CA PRO A 12 25.50 -10.68 -8.34
C PRO A 12 24.80 -10.19 -7.06
N ARG A 13 23.72 -9.41 -7.21
CA ARG A 13 22.90 -8.97 -6.07
C ARG A 13 22.12 -10.16 -5.53
N VAL A 14 22.03 -10.28 -4.20
CA VAL A 14 21.43 -11.44 -3.52
C VAL A 14 19.97 -11.72 -3.91
N ASP A 15 19.23 -10.68 -4.28
CA ASP A 15 17.81 -10.71 -4.67
C ASP A 15 17.64 -10.57 -6.20
N ALA A 16 18.72 -10.64 -6.98
CA ALA A 16 18.65 -10.40 -8.42
C ALA A 16 17.82 -11.46 -9.13
N VAL A 17 18.01 -12.73 -8.78
CA VAL A 17 17.33 -13.87 -9.43
C VAL A 17 15.82 -13.76 -9.22
N ASP A 18 15.36 -13.73 -7.97
CA ASP A 18 13.93 -13.66 -7.62
C ASP A 18 13.22 -12.47 -8.27
N LYS A 19 13.92 -11.34 -8.43
CA LYS A 19 13.37 -10.14 -9.07
C LYS A 19 13.24 -10.26 -10.58
N VAL A 20 14.15 -10.97 -11.25
CA VAL A 20 14.08 -11.17 -12.71
C VAL A 20 13.24 -12.38 -13.10
N THR A 21 13.03 -13.32 -12.19
CA THR A 21 12.16 -14.50 -12.38
C THR A 21 10.70 -14.21 -12.01
N GLY A 22 10.44 -13.16 -11.23
CA GLY A 22 9.11 -12.84 -10.71
C GLY A 22 8.73 -13.65 -9.47
N GLU A 23 9.71 -14.28 -8.81
CA GLU A 23 9.52 -15.05 -7.59
C GLU A 23 9.52 -14.16 -6.33
N SER A 24 10.00 -12.92 -6.44
CA SER A 24 9.88 -11.92 -5.38
C SER A 24 8.41 -11.58 -5.10
N VAL A 25 7.96 -11.80 -3.87
CA VAL A 25 6.62 -11.41 -3.40
C VAL A 25 6.65 -9.97 -2.86
N TYR A 26 5.87 -9.09 -3.46
CA TYR A 26 5.65 -7.71 -3.02
C TYR A 26 4.30 -7.58 -2.29
N THR A 27 4.07 -6.43 -1.66
CA THR A 27 2.84 -6.18 -0.88
C THR A 27 1.56 -6.34 -1.71
N ALA A 28 1.61 -6.08 -3.01
CA ALA A 28 0.47 -6.22 -3.91
C ALA A 28 0.16 -7.69 -4.30
N ASP A 29 1.13 -8.60 -4.12
CA ASP A 29 1.00 -10.01 -4.44
C ASP A 29 0.37 -10.81 -3.28
N VAL A 30 0.30 -10.20 -2.09
CA VAL A 30 -0.27 -10.82 -0.89
C VAL A 30 -1.78 -10.86 -0.98
N ASN A 31 -2.35 -12.07 -0.96
CA ASN A 31 -3.79 -12.31 -0.87
C ASN A 31 -4.09 -13.27 0.28
N LEU A 32 -4.81 -12.78 1.30
CA LEU A 32 -5.12 -13.53 2.52
C LEU A 32 -6.64 -13.72 2.66
N PRO A 33 -7.11 -14.86 3.19
CA PRO A 33 -8.52 -15.05 3.48
C PRO A 33 -9.08 -13.92 4.36
N GLY A 34 -10.15 -13.28 3.90
CA GLY A 34 -10.83 -12.21 4.64
C GLY A 34 -10.19 -10.81 4.53
N ILE A 35 -9.22 -10.60 3.63
CA ILE A 35 -8.71 -9.25 3.34
C ILE A 35 -9.83 -8.32 2.87
N LEU A 36 -9.79 -7.08 3.34
CA LEU A 36 -10.63 -5.99 2.85
C LEU A 36 -9.84 -5.13 1.88
N TYR A 37 -10.52 -4.65 0.84
CA TYR A 37 -9.99 -3.64 -0.06
C TYR A 37 -10.37 -2.25 0.43
N ALA A 38 -9.43 -1.31 0.37
CA ALA A 38 -9.63 0.07 0.81
C ALA A 38 -9.44 1.05 -0.35
N MET A 39 -10.19 2.14 -0.31
CA MET A 39 -10.03 3.27 -1.23
C MET A 39 -10.16 4.59 -0.45
N ALA A 40 -9.24 5.53 -0.71
CA ALA A 40 -9.27 6.84 -0.10
C ALA A 40 -10.06 7.84 -0.96
N LYS A 41 -11.15 8.40 -0.42
CA LYS A 41 -11.78 9.59 -1.02
C LYS A 41 -10.93 10.82 -0.70
N ARG A 42 -10.33 11.41 -1.72
CA ARG A 42 -9.46 12.59 -1.59
C ARG A 42 -10.21 13.89 -1.91
N SER A 43 -9.67 15.00 -1.39
CA SER A 43 -10.18 16.33 -1.67
C SER A 43 -10.11 16.63 -3.18
N PRO A 44 -11.19 17.15 -3.80
CA PRO A 44 -11.13 17.68 -5.16
C PRO A 44 -10.55 19.10 -5.21
N HIS A 45 -10.29 19.72 -4.04
CA HIS A 45 -9.79 21.08 -3.92
C HIS A 45 -8.35 21.09 -3.37
N PRO A 46 -7.46 21.97 -3.87
CA PRO A 46 -6.10 22.09 -3.36
C PRO A 46 -6.06 22.64 -1.93
N HIS A 47 -7.00 23.50 -1.55
CA HIS A 47 -7.15 24.04 -0.20
C HIS A 47 -8.63 24.33 0.10
N ALA A 48 -9.14 23.79 1.21
CA ALA A 48 -10.51 24.00 1.66
C ALA A 48 -10.65 23.62 3.14
N ARG A 49 -11.67 24.18 3.80
CA ARG A 49 -12.10 23.73 5.14
C ARG A 49 -13.19 22.66 5.00
N ILE A 50 -13.02 21.52 5.68
CA ILE A 50 -14.05 20.47 5.74
C ILE A 50 -15.17 20.95 6.66
N LEU A 51 -16.34 21.27 6.10
CA LEU A 51 -17.51 21.65 6.88
C LEU A 51 -18.32 20.43 7.32
N ARG A 52 -18.41 19.40 6.46
CA ARG A 52 -19.18 18.18 6.72
C ARG A 52 -18.66 17.01 5.89
N ILE A 53 -18.72 15.81 6.45
CA ILE A 53 -18.55 14.53 5.76
C ILE A 53 -19.86 13.74 5.95
N ASP A 54 -20.47 13.26 4.87
CA ASP A 54 -21.68 12.44 4.88
C ASP A 54 -21.37 11.06 4.28
N THR A 55 -21.34 10.04 5.12
CA THR A 55 -20.93 8.67 4.77
C THR A 55 -22.11 7.76 4.45
N ARG A 56 -23.35 8.18 4.72
CA ARG A 56 -24.55 7.33 4.70
C ARG A 56 -24.73 6.56 3.40
N ARG A 57 -24.50 7.22 2.27
CA ARG A 57 -24.63 6.58 0.94
C ARG A 57 -23.58 5.52 0.70
N ALA A 58 -22.35 5.73 1.17
CA ALA A 58 -21.27 4.76 1.00
C ALA A 58 -21.47 3.56 1.93
N GLU A 59 -21.87 3.79 3.17
CA GLU A 59 -22.18 2.74 4.15
C GLU A 59 -23.33 1.83 3.70
N ALA A 60 -24.31 2.35 2.96
CA ALA A 60 -25.44 1.59 2.45
C ALA A 60 -25.13 0.72 1.22
N LEU A 61 -23.94 0.84 0.61
CA LEU A 61 -23.60 0.06 -0.58
C LEU A 61 -23.29 -1.40 -0.23
N PRO A 62 -23.83 -2.37 -0.99
CA PRO A 62 -23.44 -3.76 -0.84
C PRO A 62 -21.91 -3.95 -0.97
N GLY A 63 -21.31 -4.70 -0.05
CA GLY A 63 -19.87 -4.96 -0.03
C GLY A 63 -19.03 -3.92 0.71
N VAL A 64 -19.58 -2.78 1.12
CA VAL A 64 -18.85 -1.83 1.98
C VAL A 64 -18.84 -2.36 3.42
N LYS A 65 -17.64 -2.70 3.91
CA LYS A 65 -17.45 -3.17 5.28
C LYS A 65 -17.42 -2.02 6.30
N ALA A 66 -16.81 -0.89 5.94
CA ALA A 66 -16.69 0.28 6.80
C ALA A 66 -16.38 1.55 5.97
N VAL A 67 -16.74 2.71 6.51
CA VAL A 67 -16.30 4.02 6.04
C VAL A 67 -15.61 4.73 7.20
N ILE A 68 -14.29 4.89 7.11
CA ILE A 68 -13.46 5.41 8.19
C ILE A 68 -13.18 6.90 7.97
N THR A 69 -13.31 7.69 9.03
CA THR A 69 -13.10 9.14 9.05
C THR A 69 -12.20 9.55 10.21
N ALA A 70 -11.93 10.85 10.36
CA ALA A 70 -11.20 11.37 11.52
C ALA A 70 -11.89 11.07 12.87
N LYS A 71 -13.18 10.76 12.88
CA LYS A 71 -13.93 10.42 14.11
C LYS A 71 -13.55 9.05 14.68
N ASP A 72 -12.92 8.21 13.88
CA ASP A 72 -12.58 6.82 14.22
C ASP A 72 -11.12 6.67 14.67
N VAL A 73 -10.38 7.79 14.76
CA VAL A 73 -9.01 7.85 15.27
C VAL A 73 -9.07 8.03 16.80
N PRO A 74 -8.41 7.16 17.60
CA PRO A 74 -8.46 7.20 19.06
C PRO A 74 -7.70 8.39 19.67
#